data_AF-A0A6A0GX11-F1
#
_entry.id   AF-A0A6A0GX11-F1
#
_cell.length_a   1.000
_cell.length_b   1.000
_cell.length_c   1.000
_cell.angle_alpha   90.00
_cell.angle_beta   90.00
_cell.angle_gamma   90.00
#
_symmetry.space_group_name_H-M   'P 1'
#
loop_
_entity.id
_entity.type
_entity.pdbx_description
1 polymer ?
#
loop_
_entity_poly.entity_id
_entity_poly.type
_entity_poly.pdbx_seq_one_letter_code
_entity_poly.pdbx_strand_id
1 'polypeptide(L)'
;EIDRCLKKVAEGVEQFEDIWKKVHNANNTNQKEKYEADLKKEIKKLQRLRDQIKSWLTSGEIKDKTQLLENRKLIETQMERFKVVERETKTKAYSKEGLGAAQNKDPAQREREELNRWLNEAIDSLNIQIDQFECEIEALLVGGKKKKADKDKSERNEELKAWLEKHRFTIKKLEILMRMLNNETIDPSVVSLILGYIYYRFTILF
;
A
#
# COMPACT_ATOMS: atom_id res chain seq x y z
N GLU A 1 10.70 37.61 -19.36
CA GLU A 1 11.19 36.42 -18.60
C GLU A 1 10.06 35.48 -18.23
N ILE A 2 8.95 36.02 -17.68
CA ILE A 2 7.72 35.29 -17.36
C ILE A 2 7.20 34.49 -18.57
N ASP A 3 7.01 35.12 -19.73
CA ASP A 3 6.48 34.42 -20.92
C ASP A 3 7.33 33.23 -21.36
N ARG A 4 8.66 33.34 -21.21
CA ARG A 4 9.59 32.24 -21.51
C ARG A 4 9.42 31.08 -20.52
N CYS A 5 9.14 31.37 -19.26
CA CYS A 5 8.84 30.36 -18.24
C CYS A 5 7.47 29.71 -18.50
N LEU A 6 6.44 30.51 -18.79
CA LEU A 6 5.10 29.99 -19.13
C LEU A 6 5.14 29.07 -20.37
N LYS A 7 5.93 29.43 -21.39
CA LYS A 7 6.16 28.56 -22.54
C LYS A 7 6.81 27.22 -22.15
N LYS A 8 7.82 27.24 -21.27
CA LYS A 8 8.44 26.01 -20.73
C LYS A 8 7.47 25.18 -19.90
N VAL A 9 6.52 25.81 -19.19
CA VAL A 9 5.46 25.09 -18.49
C VAL A 9 4.56 24.37 -19.47
N ALA A 10 4.11 25.05 -20.54
CA ALA A 10 3.28 24.42 -21.57
C ALA A 10 4.00 23.23 -22.23
N GLU A 11 5.25 23.42 -22.66
CA GLU A 11 6.08 22.34 -23.25
C GLU A 11 6.29 21.17 -22.27
N GLY A 12 6.57 21.47 -21.00
CA GLY A 12 6.78 20.43 -19.97
C GLY A 12 5.49 19.67 -19.63
N VAL A 13 4.33 20.34 -19.65
CA VAL A 13 3.03 19.69 -19.45
C VAL A 13 2.70 18.78 -20.64
N GLU A 14 2.93 19.22 -21.87
CA GLU A 14 2.72 18.40 -23.06
C GLU A 14 3.62 17.15 -23.06
N GLN A 15 4.91 17.32 -22.73
CA GLN A 15 5.84 16.21 -22.57
C GLN A 15 5.41 15.24 -21.45
N PHE A 16 4.94 15.78 -20.32
CA PHE A 16 4.43 14.97 -19.23
C PHE A 16 3.23 14.12 -19.67
N GLU A 17 2.27 14.69 -20.40
CA GLU A 17 1.11 13.94 -20.91
C GLU A 17 1.50 12.86 -21.92
N ASP A 18 2.44 13.16 -22.82
CA ASP A 18 2.92 12.18 -23.81
C ASP A 18 3.61 10.99 -23.12
N ILE A 19 4.49 11.26 -22.16
CA ILE A 19 5.14 10.21 -21.37
C ILE A 19 4.10 9.45 -20.53
N TRP A 20 3.12 10.13 -19.94
CA TRP A 20 2.07 9.51 -19.15
C TRP A 20 1.25 8.49 -19.95
N LYS A 21 0.88 8.85 -21.20
CA LYS A 21 0.23 7.94 -22.15
C LYS A 21 1.12 6.74 -22.49
N LYS A 22 2.43 6.97 -22.68
CA LYS A 22 3.41 5.90 -22.93
C LYS A 22 3.54 4.94 -21.74
N VAL A 23 3.51 5.43 -20.49
CA VAL A 23 3.49 4.58 -19.28
C VAL A 23 2.27 3.67 -19.25
N HIS A 24 1.10 4.17 -19.64
CA HIS A 24 -0.16 3.40 -19.62
C HIS A 24 -0.27 2.41 -20.77
N ASN A 25 0.28 2.74 -21.94
CA ASN A 25 0.24 1.88 -23.13
C ASN A 25 1.41 0.88 -23.21
N ALA A 26 2.42 1.02 -22.36
CA ALA A 26 3.59 0.13 -22.36
C ALA A 26 3.21 -1.27 -21.84
N ASN A 27 3.35 -2.27 -22.71
CA ASN A 27 3.10 -3.68 -22.38
C ASN A 27 4.35 -4.39 -21.81
N ASN A 28 5.55 -3.80 -21.99
CA ASN A 28 6.82 -4.36 -21.50
C ASN A 28 7.27 -3.65 -20.22
N THR A 29 7.65 -4.42 -19.20
CA THR A 29 8.17 -3.94 -17.91
C THR A 29 9.34 -2.97 -18.06
N ASN A 30 10.36 -3.28 -18.87
CA ASN A 30 11.54 -2.40 -19.02
C ASN A 30 11.20 -1.04 -19.65
N GLN A 31 10.25 -1.03 -20.59
CA GLN A 31 9.77 0.22 -21.19
C GLN A 31 8.94 1.02 -20.20
N LYS A 32 8.11 0.34 -19.41
CA LYS A 32 7.29 0.97 -18.37
C LYS A 32 8.15 1.65 -17.31
N GLU A 33 9.16 0.97 -16.77
CA GLU A 33 10.11 1.53 -15.80
C GLU A 33 10.88 2.74 -16.38
N LYS A 34 11.31 2.63 -17.65
CA LYS A 34 11.96 3.74 -18.36
C LYS A 34 11.04 4.96 -18.43
N TYR A 35 9.79 4.77 -18.87
CA TYR A 35 8.83 5.86 -18.97
C TYR A 35 8.44 6.43 -17.61
N GLU A 36 8.37 5.62 -16.55
CA GLU A 36 8.13 6.09 -15.18
C GLU A 36 9.30 6.95 -14.67
N ALA A 37 10.54 6.55 -14.95
CA ALA A 37 11.73 7.33 -14.62
C ALA A 37 11.75 8.66 -15.38
N ASP A 38 11.38 8.66 -16.66
CA ASP A 38 11.30 9.88 -17.48
C ASP A 38 10.15 10.79 -17.03
N LEU A 39 8.99 10.22 -16.66
CA LEU A 39 7.86 10.94 -16.08
C LEU A 39 8.27 11.63 -14.75
N LYS A 40 9.06 10.94 -13.92
CA LYS A 40 9.62 11.47 -12.66
C LYS A 40 10.62 12.61 -12.89
N LYS A 41 11.40 12.57 -13.98
CA LYS A 41 12.29 13.68 -14.34
C LYS A 41 11.48 14.89 -14.78
N GLU A 42 10.46 14.69 -15.61
CA GLU A 42 9.66 15.79 -16.16
C GLU A 42 8.84 16.50 -15.08
N ILE A 43 8.24 15.74 -14.15
CA ILE A 43 7.50 16.36 -13.04
C ILE A 43 8.40 17.19 -12.12
N LYS A 44 9.67 16.79 -11.93
CA LYS A 44 10.64 17.59 -11.16
C LYS A 44 10.99 18.90 -11.86
N LYS A 45 11.01 18.94 -13.20
CA LYS A 45 11.20 20.20 -13.94
C LYS A 45 10.01 21.13 -13.76
N LEU A 46 8.79 20.59 -13.89
CA LEU A 46 7.55 21.35 -13.65
C LEU A 46 7.49 21.90 -12.22
N GLN A 47 7.90 21.12 -11.20
CA GLN A 47 8.01 21.59 -9.82
C GLN A 47 8.91 22.82 -9.67
N ARG A 48 10.10 22.82 -10.32
CA ARG A 48 11.01 23.98 -10.30
C ARG A 48 10.38 25.22 -10.94
N LEU A 49 9.68 25.05 -12.07
CA LEU A 49 8.97 26.15 -12.74
C LEU A 49 7.82 26.67 -11.85
N ARG A 50 7.12 25.79 -11.13
CA ARG A 50 6.08 26.16 -10.17
C ARG A 50 6.64 26.99 -9.02
N ASP A 51 7.81 26.65 -8.50
CA ASP A 51 8.45 27.40 -7.42
C ASP A 51 8.98 28.76 -7.92
N GLN A 52 9.46 28.83 -9.17
CA GLN A 52 9.78 30.10 -9.83
C GLN A 52 8.53 30.98 -10.04
N ILE A 53 7.40 30.39 -10.45
CA ILE A 53 6.12 31.11 -10.54
C ILE A 53 5.67 31.59 -9.16
N LYS A 54 5.89 30.79 -8.10
CA LYS A 54 5.55 31.16 -6.73
C LYS A 54 6.32 32.40 -6.26
N SER A 55 7.61 32.53 -6.59
CA SER A 55 8.39 33.73 -6.22
C SER A 55 7.90 34.98 -6.95
N TRP A 56 7.47 34.85 -8.20
CA TRP A 56 6.85 35.94 -8.95
C TRP A 56 5.48 36.34 -8.40
N LEU A 57 4.67 35.38 -7.95
CA LEU A 57 3.39 35.68 -7.29
C LEU A 57 3.57 36.48 -5.99
N THR A 58 4.69 36.28 -5.28
CA THR A 58 5.04 37.07 -4.08
C THR A 58 5.67 38.43 -4.40
N SER A 59 6.11 38.67 -5.65
CA SER A 59 6.64 39.96 -6.07
C SER A 59 5.52 41.00 -6.22
N GLY A 60 5.79 42.23 -5.78
CA GLY A 60 4.90 43.40 -5.95
C GLY A 60 4.98 44.05 -7.34
N GLU A 61 5.96 43.65 -8.17
CA GLU A 61 6.21 44.26 -9.48
C GLU A 61 5.24 43.79 -10.57
N ILE A 62 4.56 42.67 -10.34
CA ILE A 62 3.65 42.05 -11.31
C ILE A 62 2.21 42.48 -11.02
N LYS A 63 1.64 43.25 -11.94
CA LYS A 63 0.27 43.77 -11.84
C LYS A 63 -0.79 42.71 -12.15
N ASP A 64 -0.64 41.97 -13.25
CA ASP A 64 -1.53 40.88 -13.62
C ASP A 64 -0.90 39.52 -13.29
N LYS A 65 -1.53 38.79 -12.37
CA LYS A 65 -1.08 37.49 -11.87
C LYS A 65 -1.93 36.32 -12.38
N THR A 66 -2.90 36.58 -13.25
CA THR A 66 -3.89 35.59 -13.70
C THR A 66 -3.23 34.37 -14.34
N GLN A 67 -2.40 34.60 -15.36
CA GLN A 67 -1.69 33.52 -16.06
C GLN A 67 -0.71 32.75 -15.15
N LEU A 68 -0.08 33.43 -14.19
CA LEU A 68 0.81 32.79 -13.21
C LEU A 68 0.03 31.84 -12.29
N LEU A 69 -1.15 32.25 -11.82
CA LEU A 69 -2.02 31.41 -10.99
C LEU A 69 -2.54 30.19 -11.77
N GLU A 70 -2.97 30.38 -13.02
CA GLU A 70 -3.43 29.30 -13.89
C GLU A 70 -2.34 28.25 -14.15
N ASN A 71 -1.15 28.70 -14.54
CA ASN A 71 -0.03 27.78 -14.80
C ASN A 71 0.45 27.08 -13.53
N ARG A 72 0.45 27.77 -12.38
CA ARG A 72 0.74 27.13 -11.08
C ARG A 72 -0.25 26.01 -10.78
N LYS A 73 -1.56 26.25 -10.97
CA LYS A 73 -2.61 25.25 -10.74
C LYS A 73 -2.52 24.09 -11.72
N LEU A 74 -2.16 24.37 -12.98
CA LEU A 74 -1.93 23.35 -14.00
C LEU A 74 -0.81 22.40 -13.58
N ILE A 75 0.34 22.93 -13.13
CA ILE A 75 1.46 22.12 -12.64
C ILE A 75 1.05 21.30 -11.40
N GLU A 76 0.34 21.91 -10.45
CA GLU A 76 -0.14 21.22 -9.24
C GLU A 76 -1.06 20.04 -9.58
N THR A 77 -1.88 20.17 -10.62
CA THR A 77 -2.73 19.09 -11.13
C THR A 77 -1.89 17.95 -11.72
N GLN A 78 -0.85 18.26 -12.50
CA GLN A 78 0.06 17.24 -13.03
C GLN A 78 0.86 16.55 -11.92
N MET A 79 1.21 17.27 -10.86
CA MET A 79 1.86 16.68 -9.68
C MET A 79 0.97 15.65 -8.98
N GLU A 80 -0.33 15.93 -8.86
CA GLU A 80 -1.26 14.99 -8.24
C GLU A 80 -1.45 13.74 -9.12
N ARG A 81 -1.58 13.92 -10.45
CA ARG A 81 -1.61 12.80 -11.40
C ARG A 81 -0.35 11.94 -11.32
N PHE A 82 0.82 12.56 -11.17
CA PHE A 82 2.07 11.81 -10.97
C PHE A 82 2.05 10.99 -9.67
N LYS A 83 1.53 11.51 -8.55
CA LYS A 83 1.46 10.77 -7.28
C LYS A 83 0.61 9.51 -7.39
N VAL A 84 -0.51 9.56 -8.13
CA VAL A 84 -1.36 8.39 -8.35
C VAL A 84 -0.58 7.30 -9.09
N VAL A 85 0.10 7.67 -10.18
CA VAL A 85 0.95 6.74 -10.94
C VAL A 85 2.08 6.20 -10.07
N GLU A 86 2.77 7.06 -9.32
CA GLU A 86 3.88 6.64 -8.45
C GLU A 86 3.41 5.68 -7.36
N ARG A 87 2.23 5.90 -6.77
CA ARG A 87 1.63 5.00 -5.78
C ARG A 87 1.29 3.66 -6.41
N GLU A 88 0.60 3.66 -7.55
CA GLU A 88 0.24 2.44 -8.26
C GLU A 88 1.46 1.63 -8.68
N THR A 89 2.49 2.30 -9.21
CA THR A 89 3.74 1.65 -9.60
C THR A 89 4.48 1.10 -8.40
N LYS A 90 4.59 1.83 -7.28
CA LYS A 90 5.25 1.32 -6.08
C LYS A 90 4.51 0.11 -5.52
N THR A 91 3.19 0.19 -5.36
CA THR A 91 2.38 -0.94 -4.89
C THR A 91 2.46 -2.13 -5.85
N LYS A 92 2.43 -1.89 -7.17
CA LYS A 92 2.59 -2.94 -8.18
C LYS A 92 4.03 -3.45 -8.31
N ALA A 93 5.06 -2.67 -7.98
CA ALA A 93 6.45 -3.12 -7.94
C ALA A 93 6.66 -4.10 -6.78
N TYR A 94 6.09 -3.81 -5.61
CA TYR A 94 6.00 -4.79 -4.51
C TYR A 94 5.20 -6.06 -4.88
N SER A 95 4.28 -5.99 -5.86
CA SER A 95 3.52 -7.14 -6.38
C SER A 95 4.09 -7.80 -7.65
N LYS A 96 5.04 -7.18 -8.37
CA LYS A 96 5.52 -7.62 -9.71
C LYS A 96 7.04 -7.86 -9.79
N GLU A 97 7.83 -7.36 -8.85
CA GLU A 97 9.21 -7.83 -8.62
C GLU A 97 9.27 -9.32 -8.18
N GLY A 98 8.11 -9.95 -7.95
CA GLY A 98 7.97 -11.39 -7.68
C GLY A 98 8.16 -12.32 -8.88
N LEU A 99 8.20 -11.84 -10.12
CA LEU A 99 8.27 -12.73 -11.30
C LEU A 99 9.60 -12.66 -12.08
N GLY A 100 10.31 -11.53 -12.05
CA GLY A 100 11.57 -11.35 -12.83
C GLY A 100 12.84 -11.79 -12.08
N ALA A 101 12.87 -11.70 -10.75
CA ALA A 101 14.02 -12.07 -9.93
C ALA A 101 14.03 -13.56 -9.51
N ALA A 102 13.11 -14.36 -10.05
CA ALA A 102 12.93 -15.78 -9.76
C ALA A 102 14.10 -16.67 -10.20
N GLN A 103 15.07 -16.15 -10.96
CA GLN A 103 16.17 -16.96 -11.50
C GLN A 103 17.50 -16.84 -10.74
N ASN A 104 17.65 -15.93 -9.75
CA ASN A 104 18.93 -15.75 -9.04
C ASN A 104 18.82 -15.48 -7.52
N LYS A 105 17.70 -15.78 -6.87
CA LYS A 105 17.62 -15.71 -5.39
C LYS A 105 18.13 -17.01 -4.78
N ASP A 106 19.08 -16.87 -3.85
CA ASP A 106 19.49 -17.91 -2.90
C ASP A 106 18.23 -18.61 -2.33
N PRO A 107 18.11 -19.95 -2.40
CA PRO A 107 16.95 -20.69 -1.90
C PRO A 107 16.48 -20.25 -0.51
N ALA A 108 17.41 -19.91 0.38
CA ALA A 108 17.09 -19.45 1.73
C ALA A 108 16.38 -18.09 1.77
N GLN A 109 16.71 -17.16 0.85
CA GLN A 109 16.02 -15.87 0.75
C GLN A 109 14.60 -16.04 0.18
N ARG A 110 14.41 -16.99 -0.74
CA ARG A 110 13.13 -17.29 -1.35
C ARG A 110 12.13 -17.84 -0.34
N GLU A 111 12.57 -18.78 0.49
CA GLU A 111 11.79 -19.33 1.59
C GLU A 111 11.42 -18.24 2.62
N ARG A 112 12.35 -17.32 2.93
CA ARG A 112 12.07 -16.17 3.83
C ARG A 112 10.98 -15.26 3.30
N GLU A 113 11.00 -14.93 2.01
CA GLU A 113 10.00 -14.05 1.40
C GLU A 113 8.62 -14.72 1.34
N GLU A 114 8.58 -16.01 0.99
CA GLU A 114 7.35 -16.80 1.00
C GLU A 114 6.75 -16.91 2.40
N LEU A 115 7.60 -17.13 3.39
CA LEU A 115 7.22 -17.21 4.78
C LEU A 115 6.70 -15.86 5.31
N ASN A 116 7.38 -14.76 4.99
CA ASN A 116 6.91 -13.42 5.32
C ASN A 116 5.56 -13.11 4.68
N ARG A 117 5.37 -13.47 3.40
CA ARG A 117 4.09 -13.30 2.71
C ARG A 117 2.98 -14.06 3.43
N TRP A 118 3.21 -15.34 3.74
CA TRP A 118 2.25 -16.17 4.46
C TRP A 118 1.92 -15.60 5.85
N LEU A 119 2.93 -15.12 6.60
CA LEU A 119 2.72 -14.53 7.92
C LEU A 119 1.81 -13.29 7.86
N ASN A 120 2.01 -12.43 6.85
CA ASN A 120 1.15 -11.26 6.65
C ASN A 120 -0.28 -11.67 6.25
N GLU A 121 -0.43 -12.59 5.30
CA GLU A 121 -1.75 -13.10 4.89
C GLU A 121 -2.51 -13.74 6.06
N ALA A 122 -1.81 -14.49 6.92
CA ALA A 122 -2.39 -15.10 8.10
C ALA A 122 -2.83 -14.05 9.14
N ILE A 123 -2.02 -13.02 9.38
CA ILE A 123 -2.37 -11.91 10.28
C ILE A 123 -3.61 -11.16 9.75
N ASP A 124 -3.63 -10.83 8.46
CA ASP A 124 -4.76 -10.14 7.82
C ASP A 124 -6.04 -10.98 7.91
N SER A 125 -5.96 -12.29 7.65
CA SER A 125 -7.10 -13.19 7.81
C SER A 125 -7.61 -13.26 9.24
N LEU A 126 -6.73 -13.25 10.25
CA LEU A 126 -7.12 -13.27 11.66
C LEU A 126 -7.76 -11.94 12.08
N ASN A 127 -7.27 -10.81 11.57
CA ASN A 127 -7.87 -9.49 11.80
C ASN A 127 -9.28 -9.39 11.22
N ILE A 128 -9.50 -9.88 9.99
CA ILE A 128 -10.84 -9.94 9.40
C ILE A 128 -11.79 -10.79 10.25
N GLN A 129 -11.33 -11.93 10.77
CA GLN A 129 -12.13 -12.77 11.67
C GLN A 129 -12.41 -12.07 13.01
N ILE A 130 -11.45 -11.31 13.55
CA ILE A 130 -11.66 -10.49 14.74
C ILE A 130 -12.77 -9.46 14.49
N ASP A 131 -12.70 -8.71 13.39
CA ASP A 131 -13.72 -7.71 13.04
C ASP A 131 -15.11 -8.35 12.93
N GLN A 132 -15.20 -9.53 12.30
CA GLN A 132 -16.44 -10.30 12.18
C GLN A 132 -16.99 -10.73 13.55
N PHE A 133 -16.14 -11.25 14.44
CA PHE A 133 -16.55 -11.64 15.79
C PHE A 133 -16.95 -10.44 16.64
N GLU A 134 -16.25 -9.31 16.54
CA GLU A 134 -16.61 -8.07 17.23
C GLU A 134 -17.98 -7.54 16.76
N CYS A 135 -18.23 -7.52 15.44
CA CYS A 135 -19.55 -7.20 14.89
C CYS A 135 -20.65 -8.17 15.36
N GLU A 136 -20.39 -9.48 15.43
CA GLU A 136 -21.36 -10.47 15.91
C GLU A 136 -21.68 -10.26 17.40
N ILE A 137 -20.67 -9.98 18.23
CA ILE A 137 -20.85 -9.67 19.66
C ILE A 137 -21.73 -8.42 19.82
N GLU A 138 -21.47 -7.35 19.08
CA GLU A 138 -22.29 -6.13 19.12
C GLU A 138 -23.75 -6.41 18.72
N ALA A 139 -23.97 -7.18 17.66
CA ALA A 139 -25.31 -7.55 17.20
C ALA A 139 -26.06 -8.38 18.25
N LEU A 140 -25.38 -9.31 18.93
CA LEU A 140 -25.96 -10.13 20.01
C LEU A 140 -26.38 -9.28 21.23
N LEU A 141 -25.65 -8.22 21.55
CA LEU A 141 -25.94 -7.30 22.66
C LEU A 141 -27.16 -6.39 22.37
N VAL A 142 -27.35 -5.95 21.13
CA VAL A 142 -28.46 -5.04 20.75
C VAL A 142 -29.81 -5.78 20.60
N GLY A 143 -29.80 -7.07 20.25
CA GLY A 143 -31.02 -7.86 19.98
C GLY A 143 -31.80 -8.40 21.20
N GLY A 144 -31.61 -7.86 22.41
CA GLY A 144 -32.00 -8.50 23.70
C GLY A 144 -33.41 -8.20 24.26
N LYS A 145 -34.51 -8.57 23.58
CA LYS A 145 -35.89 -8.46 24.14
C LYS A 145 -36.70 -9.75 24.29
N LYS A 146 -36.12 -10.97 24.19
CA LYS A 146 -36.86 -12.24 24.40
C LYS A 146 -36.16 -13.20 25.39
N LYS A 147 -36.72 -13.29 26.60
CA LYS A 147 -36.24 -14.00 27.81
C LYS A 147 -35.92 -15.51 27.70
N LYS A 148 -36.19 -16.20 26.59
CA LYS A 148 -35.84 -17.63 26.40
C LYS A 148 -34.61 -17.85 25.52
N ALA A 149 -34.15 -16.81 24.82
CA ALA A 149 -32.97 -16.84 23.95
C ALA A 149 -31.69 -16.31 24.64
N ASP A 150 -31.74 -15.99 25.94
CA ASP A 150 -30.62 -15.35 26.64
C ASP A 150 -29.45 -16.30 26.92
N LYS A 151 -29.72 -17.57 27.25
CA LYS A 151 -28.66 -18.53 27.60
C LYS A 151 -27.78 -18.86 26.40
N ASP A 152 -28.39 -19.26 25.28
CA ASP A 152 -27.66 -19.60 24.04
C ASP A 152 -26.92 -18.37 23.46
N LYS A 153 -27.49 -17.16 23.60
CA LYS A 153 -26.81 -15.92 23.23
C LYS A 153 -25.61 -15.62 24.14
N SER A 154 -25.74 -15.91 25.43
CA SER A 154 -24.66 -15.75 26.41
C SER A 154 -23.52 -16.73 26.12
N GLU A 155 -23.82 -18.01 25.92
CA GLU A 155 -22.84 -19.04 25.57
C GLU A 155 -22.12 -18.68 24.26
N ARG A 156 -22.85 -18.25 23.22
CA ARG A 156 -22.26 -17.79 21.96
C ARG A 156 -21.35 -16.57 22.12
N ASN A 157 -21.74 -15.62 22.97
CA ASN A 157 -20.92 -14.44 23.26
C ASN A 157 -19.63 -14.81 23.99
N GLU A 158 -19.68 -15.73 24.94
CA GLU A 158 -18.51 -16.27 25.64
C GLU A 158 -17.56 -17.01 24.68
N GLU A 159 -18.10 -17.82 23.76
CA GLU A 159 -17.33 -18.49 22.70
C GLU A 159 -16.61 -17.48 21.79
N LEU A 160 -17.33 -16.47 21.29
CA LEU A 160 -16.76 -15.42 20.43
C LEU A 160 -15.64 -14.66 21.15
N LYS A 161 -15.82 -14.34 22.43
CA LYS A 161 -14.77 -13.71 23.25
C LYS A 161 -13.55 -14.61 23.43
N ALA A 162 -13.76 -15.91 23.64
CA ALA A 162 -12.66 -16.87 23.73
C ALA A 162 -11.87 -16.97 22.42
N TRP A 163 -12.56 -16.93 21.27
CA TRP A 163 -11.91 -16.90 19.96
C TRP A 163 -11.17 -15.59 19.71
N LEU A 164 -11.73 -14.43 20.09
CA LEU A 164 -11.05 -13.14 19.99
C LEU A 164 -9.72 -13.13 20.76
N GLU A 165 -9.71 -13.62 21.99
CA GLU A 165 -8.48 -13.70 22.79
C GLU A 165 -7.45 -14.66 22.15
N LYS A 166 -7.91 -15.81 21.62
CA LYS A 166 -7.05 -16.76 20.91
C LYS A 166 -6.45 -16.16 19.63
N HIS A 167 -7.24 -15.42 18.85
CA HIS A 167 -6.80 -14.78 17.60
C HIS A 167 -5.82 -13.64 17.88
N ARG A 168 -6.11 -12.78 18.86
CA ARG A 168 -5.19 -11.72 19.32
C ARG A 168 -3.86 -12.29 19.82
N PHE A 169 -3.91 -13.39 20.57
CA PHE A 169 -2.70 -14.08 21.02
C PHE A 169 -1.90 -14.69 19.86
N THR A 170 -2.60 -15.23 18.85
CA THR A 170 -1.99 -15.80 17.66
C THR A 170 -1.31 -14.71 16.83
N ILE A 171 -1.97 -13.58 16.60
CA ILE A 171 -1.40 -12.42 15.90
C ILE A 171 -0.11 -11.96 16.58
N LYS A 172 -0.11 -11.76 17.92
CA LYS A 172 1.10 -11.38 18.67
C LYS A 172 2.25 -12.36 18.44
N LYS A 173 1.97 -13.67 18.39
CA LYS A 173 2.99 -14.68 18.11
C LYS A 173 3.51 -14.61 16.67
N LEU A 174 2.62 -14.45 15.69
CA LEU A 174 2.99 -14.30 14.29
C LEU A 174 3.82 -13.02 14.07
N GLU A 175 3.50 -11.91 14.75
CA GLU A 175 4.28 -10.67 14.71
C GLU A 175 5.67 -10.83 15.32
N ILE A 176 5.80 -11.55 16.44
CA ILE A 176 7.11 -11.88 17.04
C ILE A 176 7.92 -12.72 16.07
N LEU A 177 7.32 -13.76 15.47
CA LEU A 177 8.00 -14.60 14.48
C LEU A 177 8.44 -13.80 13.26
N MET A 178 7.60 -12.91 12.76
CA MET A 178 7.93 -12.02 11.64
C MET A 178 9.08 -11.08 11.99
N ARG A 179 9.12 -10.51 13.21
CA ARG A 179 10.26 -9.69 13.66
C ARG A 179 11.55 -10.50 13.77
N MET A 180 11.47 -11.72 14.29
CA MET A 180 12.65 -12.59 14.42
C MET A 180 13.17 -13.05 13.04
N LEU A 181 12.26 -13.33 12.10
CA LEU A 181 12.59 -13.64 10.71
C LEU A 181 13.26 -12.47 10.00
N ASN A 182 12.76 -11.24 10.20
CA ASN A 182 13.30 -10.02 9.59
C ASN A 182 14.63 -9.58 10.20
N ASN A 183 14.91 -9.94 11.46
CA ASN A 183 16.17 -9.67 12.13
C ASN A 183 17.23 -10.77 11.91
N GLU A 184 16.97 -11.75 11.03
CA GLU A 184 17.84 -12.90 10.74
C GLU A 184 18.18 -13.76 11.98
N THR A 185 17.39 -13.67 13.07
CA THR A 185 17.68 -14.39 14.32
C THR A 185 17.12 -15.81 14.37
N ILE A 186 16.35 -16.22 13.34
CA ILE A 186 15.79 -17.56 13.22
C ILE A 186 15.97 -18.08 11.79
N ASP A 187 16.39 -19.35 11.69
CA ASP A 187 16.48 -20.08 10.42
C ASP A 187 15.07 -20.36 9.83
N PRO A 188 14.86 -20.17 8.51
CA PRO A 188 13.56 -20.39 7.86
C PRO A 188 12.94 -21.77 8.12
N SER A 189 13.77 -22.80 8.33
CA SER A 189 13.33 -24.16 8.65
C SER A 189 12.58 -24.26 9.98
N VAL A 190 12.98 -23.47 10.99
CA VAL A 190 12.33 -23.44 12.31
C VAL A 190 10.97 -22.78 12.22
N VAL A 191 10.83 -21.74 11.40
CA VAL A 191 9.56 -21.07 11.23
C VAL A 191 8.60 -21.95 10.43
N SER A 192 9.06 -22.64 9.39
CA SER A 192 8.27 -23.63 8.63
C SER A 192 7.70 -24.73 9.55
N LEU A 193 8.47 -25.19 10.54
CA LEU A 193 8.02 -26.17 11.53
C LEU A 193 6.95 -25.61 12.48
N ILE A 194 7.09 -24.36 12.90
CA ILE A 194 6.08 -23.64 13.69
C ILE A 194 4.81 -23.39 12.86
N LEU A 195 4.96 -23.09 11.57
CA LEU A 195 3.84 -22.91 10.65
C LEU A 195 3.07 -24.22 10.44
N GLY A 196 3.78 -25.33 10.27
CA GLY A 196 3.16 -26.66 10.21
C GLY A 196 2.34 -26.96 11.46
N TYR A 197 2.86 -26.62 12.65
CA TYR A 197 2.15 -26.79 13.92
C TYR A 197 0.91 -25.87 14.03
N ILE A 198 1.00 -24.61 13.60
CA ILE A 198 -0.11 -23.66 13.62
C ILE A 198 -1.18 -24.09 12.62
N TYR A 199 -0.81 -24.42 11.37
CA TYR A 199 -1.71 -24.90 10.33
C TYR A 199 -2.44 -26.18 10.78
N TYR A 200 -1.70 -27.17 11.28
CA TYR A 200 -2.29 -28.41 11.81
C TYR A 200 -3.29 -28.15 12.95
N ARG A 201 -3.03 -27.15 13.80
CA ARG A 201 -3.93 -26.76 14.90
C ARG A 201 -5.12 -25.91 14.45
N PHE A 202 -5.03 -25.21 13.31
CA PHE A 202 -6.15 -24.46 12.73
C PHE A 202 -7.07 -25.34 11.88
N THR A 203 -6.54 -26.31 11.13
CA THR A 203 -7.33 -27.20 10.26
C THR A 203 -8.02 -28.35 11.00
N ILE A 204 -7.60 -28.70 12.22
CA ILE A 204 -8.16 -29.84 12.99
C ILE A 204 -9.10 -29.38 14.12
N LEU A 205 -9.17 -28.08 14.42
CA LEU A 205 -10.03 -27.54 15.49
C LEU A 205 -11.16 -26.61 14.99
N PHE A 206 -11.44 -26.64 13.69
CA PHE A 206 -12.66 -26.14 13.04
C PHE A 206 -13.18 -27.23 12.11
#